data_AF-A0A968P6B5-F1
#
_entry.id   AF-A0A968P6B5-F1
#
_cell.length_a   1.000
_cell.length_b   1.000
_cell.length_c   1.000
_cell.angle_alpha   90.00
_cell.angle_beta   90.00
_cell.angle_gamma   90.00
#
_symmetry.space_group_name_H-M   'P 1'
#
loop_
_entity.id
_entity.type
_entity.pdbx_description
1 polymer ?
#
loop_
_entity_poly.entity_id
_entity_poly.type
_entity_poly.pdbx_seq_one_letter_code
_entity_poly.pdbx_strand_id
1 'polypeptide(L)'
;MPGTPSTCRLLEFPSGEVHEFHNFGIQAQDWRLTRMRDRFGNRVDLTYGATTWQLTDTHGRTQTIRFVGPDGSYKKVLSVELTKFGGGSPAVTTFSYRSQTIERHGFTATPCDSGTVTVDLLDRMVHPDGSFWEADYYVSDDSGDAISGALQRLRIPTGGALAWTYQQIEFPSQDPQLFGPDPVRIAYGVAQRELFENANDVTPIGTWQYAFKTVGVDLPRAPGDSFIPCHHRTTVSDPLGNDTVSYFTSSYALHRWSYGLPFTRCNPSYSATGPFLSQELYEGSAQTGAKVRSIFVEYESDGRDGGEHQEKNHRIVYRKTVYHDDGDRFREVRFSDFDGLGHYRTATTGGNFGSGNVRAATTDFNPTRGTLTVLDPETSQLGGDFQIPGPSSPWVLGTFTESRVTEAGQTAIEEFCFDTTTGFLARHRTLAGASRANGDLLQVMTPAATGHVATELFYGGDAQGAMDNVYANLCDMSLAGLDAQYQLEHTWAHGSLETSSWIDPCDSALELLAVDNFIDQETGFVSVSRDPAGVATIYDSTR
;
A
#
# COMPACT_ATOMS: atom_id res chain seq x y z
N MET A 1 -36.95 -4.55 -7.82
CA MET A 1 -36.92 -3.19 -8.41
C MET A 1 -35.94 -2.36 -7.59
N PRO A 2 -34.97 -1.66 -8.18
CA PRO A 2 -34.16 -0.73 -7.42
C PRO A 2 -35.03 0.49 -7.09
N GLY A 3 -35.28 0.72 -5.81
CA GLY A 3 -35.97 1.91 -5.33
C GLY A 3 -35.16 3.16 -5.69
N THR A 4 -35.85 4.27 -5.95
CA THR A 4 -35.24 5.56 -6.21
C THR A 4 -34.32 5.91 -5.02
N PRO A 5 -33.00 6.12 -5.23
CA PRO A 5 -32.08 6.38 -4.13
C PRO A 5 -32.46 7.69 -3.44
N SER A 6 -32.77 7.64 -2.14
CA SER A 6 -33.38 8.76 -1.41
C SER A 6 -32.38 9.59 -0.60
N THR A 7 -31.11 9.17 -0.49
CA THR A 7 -30.03 9.93 0.17
C THR A 7 -28.65 9.61 -0.43
N CYS A 8 -27.83 10.65 -0.61
CA CYS A 8 -26.46 10.58 -1.13
C CYS A 8 -25.45 10.92 -0.02
N ARG A 9 -24.32 10.20 0.04
CA ARG A 9 -23.19 10.45 0.95
C ARG A 9 -21.90 10.55 0.15
N LEU A 10 -21.04 11.48 0.55
CA LEU A 10 -19.72 11.68 -0.05
C LEU A 10 -18.67 11.30 1.00
N LEU A 11 -17.70 10.50 0.59
CA LEU A 11 -16.48 10.23 1.33
C LEU A 11 -15.32 10.76 0.51
N GLU A 12 -14.49 11.59 1.11
CA GLU A 12 -13.30 12.13 0.47
C GLU A 12 -12.04 11.49 1.06
N PHE A 13 -11.10 11.14 0.20
CA PHE A 13 -9.84 10.50 0.56
C PHE A 13 -8.67 11.49 0.55
N PRO A 14 -7.56 11.22 1.26
CA PRO A 14 -6.36 12.06 1.29
C PRO A 14 -5.71 12.39 -0.08
N SER A 15 -6.09 11.65 -1.13
CA SER A 15 -5.71 11.89 -2.53
C SER A 15 -6.51 13.01 -3.19
N GLY A 16 -7.56 13.52 -2.54
CA GLY A 16 -8.56 14.42 -3.14
C GLY A 16 -9.67 13.71 -3.91
N GLU A 17 -9.63 12.38 -4.01
CA GLU A 17 -10.69 11.57 -4.62
C GLU A 17 -11.96 11.59 -3.77
N VAL A 18 -13.10 11.67 -4.44
CA VAL A 18 -14.43 11.69 -3.82
C VAL A 18 -15.22 10.47 -4.27
N HIS A 19 -15.63 9.66 -3.29
CA HIS A 19 -16.49 8.50 -3.49
C HIS A 19 -17.93 8.84 -3.09
N GLU A 20 -18.85 8.61 -4.01
CA GLU A 20 -20.28 8.86 -3.84
C GLU A 20 -21.01 7.54 -3.53
N PHE A 21 -21.77 7.53 -2.45
CA PHE A 21 -22.57 6.39 -2.01
C PHE A 21 -24.05 6.75 -2.01
N HIS A 22 -24.87 5.87 -2.55
CA HIS A 22 -26.33 5.99 -2.53
C HIS A 22 -26.94 4.85 -1.72
N ASN A 23 -28.00 5.16 -0.98
CA ASN A 23 -28.75 4.13 -0.27
C ASN A 23 -29.82 3.53 -1.20
N PHE A 24 -29.69 2.23 -1.49
CA PHE A 24 -30.62 1.46 -2.31
C PHE A 24 -31.70 0.73 -1.49
N GLY A 25 -31.58 0.74 -0.17
CA GLY A 25 -32.48 0.04 0.73
C GLY A 25 -33.68 0.90 1.12
N ILE A 26 -34.87 0.28 1.08
CA ILE A 26 -36.14 0.95 1.46
C ILE A 26 -36.34 0.90 2.98
N GLN A 27 -35.82 -0.13 3.66
CA GLN A 27 -36.01 -0.36 5.11
C GLN A 27 -34.70 -0.57 5.89
N ALA A 28 -33.62 -1.00 5.24
CA ALA A 28 -32.28 -1.15 5.82
C ALA A 28 -31.29 -0.28 5.05
N GLN A 29 -30.21 0.15 5.71
CA GLN A 29 -29.15 0.90 5.04
C GLN A 29 -28.40 -0.02 4.08
N ASP A 30 -28.54 0.20 2.77
CA ASP A 30 -27.83 -0.50 1.71
C ASP A 30 -27.06 0.54 0.89
N TRP A 31 -26.03 1.09 1.52
CA TRP A 31 -25.13 2.08 0.92
C TRP A 31 -24.20 1.40 -0.08
N ARG A 32 -24.28 1.82 -1.34
CA ARG A 32 -23.42 1.30 -2.41
C ARG A 32 -22.71 2.43 -3.10
N LEU A 33 -21.45 2.18 -3.47
CA LEU A 33 -20.62 3.10 -4.24
C LEU A 33 -21.22 3.27 -5.64
N THR A 34 -21.60 4.48 -6.01
CA THR A 34 -22.17 4.77 -7.34
C THR A 34 -21.24 5.58 -8.22
N ARG A 35 -20.25 6.27 -7.63
CA ARG A 35 -19.25 7.02 -8.38
C ARG A 35 -17.96 7.18 -7.60
N MET A 36 -16.84 7.09 -8.30
CA MET A 36 -15.54 7.59 -7.87
C MET A 36 -15.17 8.75 -8.79
N ARG A 37 -14.69 9.87 -8.26
CA ARG A 37 -14.24 11.01 -9.06
C ARG A 37 -13.05 11.72 -8.44
N ASP A 38 -12.22 12.32 -9.28
CA ASP A 38 -11.14 13.20 -8.82
C ASP A 38 -11.58 14.68 -8.79
N ARG A 39 -10.59 15.56 -8.60
CA ARG A 39 -10.77 17.02 -8.54
C ARG A 39 -10.86 17.70 -9.90
N PHE A 40 -10.55 17.00 -10.99
CA PHE A 40 -10.58 17.50 -12.37
C PHE A 40 -11.84 17.05 -13.12
N GLY A 41 -12.68 16.24 -12.48
CA GLY A 41 -13.94 15.76 -13.05
C GLY A 41 -13.81 14.43 -13.79
N ASN A 42 -12.64 13.78 -13.72
CA ASN A 42 -12.53 12.39 -14.14
C ASN A 42 -13.32 11.52 -13.17
N ARG A 43 -14.02 10.50 -13.69
CA ARG A 43 -14.90 9.67 -12.89
C ARG A 43 -15.05 8.27 -13.46
N VAL A 44 -15.46 7.38 -12.57
CA VAL A 44 -16.02 6.06 -12.88
C VAL A 44 -17.37 5.97 -12.19
N ASP A 45 -18.43 5.78 -12.98
CA ASP A 45 -19.80 5.58 -12.55
C ASP A 45 -20.10 4.07 -12.44
N LEU A 46 -20.81 3.65 -11.39
CA LEU A 46 -21.20 2.25 -11.17
C LEU A 46 -22.72 2.10 -11.25
N THR A 47 -23.18 1.21 -12.13
CA THR A 47 -24.59 0.86 -12.27
C THR A 47 -24.83 -0.59 -11.87
N TYR A 48 -25.80 -0.81 -10.99
CA TYR A 48 -26.11 -2.12 -10.42
C TYR A 48 -27.37 -2.74 -11.05
N GLY A 49 -27.21 -3.90 -11.68
CA GLY A 49 -28.28 -4.80 -12.11
C GLY A 49 -28.44 -5.99 -11.16
N ALA A 50 -29.39 -6.88 -11.49
CA ALA A 50 -29.65 -8.09 -10.70
C ALA A 50 -28.43 -9.03 -10.67
N THR A 51 -27.81 -9.30 -11.83
CA THR A 51 -26.64 -10.19 -11.96
C THR A 51 -25.48 -9.53 -12.68
N THR A 52 -25.50 -8.22 -12.83
CA THR A 52 -24.52 -7.46 -13.62
C THR A 52 -24.18 -6.16 -12.95
N TRP A 53 -22.91 -5.81 -12.86
CA TRP A 53 -22.46 -4.45 -12.56
C TRP A 53 -21.83 -3.88 -13.82
N GLN A 54 -22.11 -2.61 -14.10
CA GLN A 54 -21.48 -1.87 -15.20
C GLN A 54 -20.68 -0.72 -14.62
N LEU A 55 -19.44 -0.60 -15.07
CA LEU A 55 -18.53 0.48 -14.72
C LEU A 55 -18.32 1.33 -15.97
N THR A 56 -18.69 2.59 -15.93
CA THR A 56 -18.56 3.53 -17.06
C THR A 56 -17.71 4.71 -16.67
N ASP A 57 -16.68 5.01 -17.43
CA ASP A 57 -15.83 6.16 -17.14
C ASP A 57 -16.26 7.46 -17.84
N THR A 58 -15.52 8.55 -17.60
CA THR A 58 -15.74 9.87 -18.20
C THR A 58 -15.83 9.87 -19.72
N HIS A 59 -15.14 8.94 -20.40
CA HIS A 59 -15.08 8.84 -21.85
C HIS A 59 -16.20 7.96 -22.43
N GLY A 60 -17.05 7.38 -21.58
CA GLY A 60 -18.17 6.54 -21.98
C GLY A 60 -17.81 5.07 -22.22
N ARG A 61 -16.58 4.65 -21.92
CA ARG A 61 -16.16 3.24 -22.01
C ARG A 61 -16.84 2.45 -20.90
N THR A 62 -17.36 1.26 -21.20
CA THR A 62 -18.08 0.43 -20.22
C THR A 62 -17.44 -0.94 -20.05
N GLN A 63 -17.15 -1.29 -18.79
CA GLN A 63 -16.72 -2.62 -18.36
C GLN A 63 -17.85 -3.33 -17.63
N THR A 64 -17.98 -4.65 -17.81
CA THR A 64 -19.08 -5.42 -17.20
C THR A 64 -18.54 -6.50 -16.27
N ILE A 65 -19.10 -6.56 -15.05
CA ILE A 65 -18.89 -7.67 -14.13
C ILE A 65 -20.20 -8.46 -14.08
N ARG A 66 -20.15 -9.75 -14.40
CA ARG A 66 -21.30 -10.65 -14.30
C ARG A 66 -21.21 -11.48 -13.05
N PHE A 67 -22.36 -11.82 -12.50
CA PHE A 67 -22.49 -12.63 -11.30
C PHE A 67 -23.41 -13.83 -11.54
N VAL A 68 -23.19 -14.89 -10.77
CA VAL A 68 -24.08 -16.05 -10.66
C VAL A 68 -24.55 -16.21 -9.21
N GLY A 69 -25.84 -16.53 -9.03
CA GLY A 69 -26.48 -16.75 -7.72
C GLY A 69 -27.95 -16.29 -7.73
N PRO A 70 -28.82 -16.88 -6.89
CA PRO A 70 -30.22 -16.43 -6.78
C PRO A 70 -30.30 -15.02 -6.16
N ASP A 71 -31.33 -14.26 -6.54
CA ASP A 71 -31.60 -12.94 -5.96
C ASP A 71 -31.71 -13.03 -4.42
N GLY A 72 -30.94 -12.19 -3.71
CA GLY A 72 -30.94 -12.14 -2.24
C GLY A 72 -29.92 -13.04 -1.54
N SER A 73 -29.08 -13.78 -2.27
CA SER A 73 -27.96 -14.58 -1.72
C SER A 73 -26.59 -13.98 -2.05
N TYR A 74 -25.52 -14.53 -1.46
CA TYR A 74 -24.15 -14.20 -1.86
C TYR A 74 -23.96 -14.43 -3.37
N LYS A 75 -23.60 -13.36 -4.09
CA LYS A 75 -23.34 -13.39 -5.53
C LYS A 75 -21.88 -13.76 -5.76
N LYS A 76 -21.64 -14.70 -6.68
CA LYS A 76 -20.30 -15.11 -7.10
C LYS A 76 -19.97 -14.43 -8.42
N VAL A 77 -18.75 -13.93 -8.59
CA VAL A 77 -18.33 -13.32 -9.86
C VAL A 77 -18.27 -14.43 -10.90
N LEU A 78 -18.97 -14.29 -12.02
CA LEU A 78 -18.94 -15.25 -13.12
C LEU A 78 -17.86 -14.84 -14.15
N SER A 79 -17.88 -13.58 -14.54
CA SER A 79 -16.94 -13.03 -15.51
C SER A 79 -16.65 -11.55 -15.27
N VAL A 80 -15.46 -11.14 -15.67
CA VAL A 80 -15.10 -9.73 -15.87
C VAL A 80 -14.85 -9.56 -17.36
N GLU A 81 -15.64 -8.71 -17.99
CA GLU A 81 -15.65 -8.43 -19.43
C GLU A 81 -15.09 -7.05 -19.67
N LEU A 82 -13.89 -7.01 -20.28
CA LEU A 82 -13.21 -5.78 -20.61
C LEU A 82 -13.36 -5.41 -22.08
N THR A 83 -13.61 -4.14 -22.39
CA THR A 83 -13.62 -3.62 -23.76
C THR A 83 -12.28 -3.87 -24.44
N LYS A 84 -12.32 -4.16 -25.74
CA LYS A 84 -11.14 -4.47 -26.58
C LYS A 84 -10.93 -3.37 -27.63
N PHE A 85 -9.73 -3.29 -28.20
CA PHE A 85 -9.42 -2.37 -29.31
C PHE A 85 -10.46 -2.45 -30.43
N GLY A 86 -10.87 -1.28 -30.93
CA GLY A 86 -11.83 -1.15 -32.02
C GLY A 86 -13.24 -1.66 -31.73
N GLY A 87 -13.58 -1.93 -30.47
CA GLY A 87 -14.93 -2.35 -30.06
C GLY A 87 -15.26 -3.81 -30.40
N GLY A 88 -14.25 -4.66 -30.54
CA GLY A 88 -14.40 -6.10 -30.78
C GLY A 88 -14.99 -6.88 -29.60
N SER A 89 -15.00 -8.21 -29.71
CA SER A 89 -15.41 -9.07 -28.58
C SER A 89 -14.59 -8.77 -27.33
N PRO A 90 -15.23 -8.68 -26.15
CA PRO A 90 -14.53 -8.30 -24.92
C PRO A 90 -13.46 -9.31 -24.54
N ALA A 91 -12.41 -8.83 -23.88
CA ALA A 91 -11.47 -9.70 -23.19
C ALA A 91 -12.14 -10.21 -21.91
N VAL A 92 -12.36 -11.52 -21.82
CA VAL A 92 -13.16 -12.12 -20.74
C VAL A 92 -12.27 -12.91 -19.80
N THR A 93 -12.25 -12.53 -18.52
CA THR A 93 -11.75 -13.40 -17.44
C THR A 93 -12.93 -14.13 -16.83
N THR A 94 -12.89 -15.45 -16.74
CA THR A 94 -13.98 -16.28 -16.20
C THR A 94 -13.58 -16.96 -14.90
N PHE A 95 -14.55 -17.12 -14.00
CA PHE A 95 -14.36 -17.72 -12.68
C PHE A 95 -15.28 -18.93 -12.53
N SER A 96 -14.72 -20.08 -12.13
CA SER A 96 -15.48 -21.28 -11.77
C SER A 96 -15.40 -21.54 -10.28
N TYR A 97 -16.44 -22.15 -9.73
CA TYR A 97 -16.53 -22.50 -8.33
C TYR A 97 -16.88 -23.97 -8.17
N ARG A 98 -16.31 -24.60 -7.16
CA ARG A 98 -16.61 -25.97 -6.77
C ARG A 98 -17.40 -25.92 -5.46
N SER A 99 -18.65 -26.40 -5.48
CA SER A 99 -19.44 -26.55 -4.26
C SER A 99 -18.86 -27.72 -3.45
N GLN A 100 -18.43 -27.45 -2.22
CA GLN A 100 -17.88 -28.46 -1.32
C GLN A 100 -18.56 -28.37 0.04
N THR A 101 -18.89 -29.54 0.61
CA THR A 101 -19.26 -29.63 2.02
C THR A 101 -17.98 -29.72 2.83
N ILE A 102 -17.77 -28.75 3.70
CA ILE A 102 -16.61 -28.65 4.56
C ILE A 102 -17.02 -28.70 6.03
N GLU A 103 -16.12 -29.11 6.91
CA GLU A 103 -16.37 -29.04 8.36
C GLU A 103 -16.41 -27.58 8.84
N ARG A 104 -17.28 -27.30 9.81
CA ARG A 104 -17.32 -26.00 10.48
C ARG A 104 -16.28 -25.98 11.58
N HIS A 105 -15.58 -24.86 11.71
CA HIS A 105 -14.72 -24.64 12.85
C HIS A 105 -15.48 -24.84 14.18
N GLY A 106 -14.92 -25.64 15.10
CA GLY A 106 -15.59 -26.05 16.35
C GLY A 106 -16.04 -24.90 17.27
N PHE A 107 -15.47 -23.70 17.15
CA PHE A 107 -15.92 -22.49 17.86
C PHE A 107 -17.14 -21.78 17.25
N THR A 108 -17.52 -22.14 16.02
CA THR A 108 -18.66 -21.52 15.30
C THR A 108 -19.90 -22.41 15.27
N ALA A 109 -19.76 -23.69 15.61
CA ALA A 109 -20.86 -24.62 15.72
C ALA A 109 -21.55 -24.44 17.09
N THR A 110 -22.72 -23.81 17.10
CA THR A 110 -23.61 -23.93 18.26
C THR A 110 -24.14 -25.37 18.34
N PRO A 111 -24.62 -25.86 19.50
CA PRO A 111 -25.17 -27.22 19.63
C PRO A 111 -26.31 -27.55 18.65
N CYS A 112 -26.87 -26.54 17.98
CA CYS A 112 -27.95 -26.66 17.01
C CYS A 112 -27.49 -26.59 15.54
N ASP A 113 -26.21 -26.27 15.28
CA ASP A 113 -25.68 -26.16 13.92
C ASP A 113 -25.22 -27.53 13.40
N SER A 114 -25.32 -27.75 12.09
CA SER A 114 -24.65 -28.90 11.46
C SER A 114 -23.14 -28.74 11.58
N GLY A 115 -22.43 -29.81 11.96
CA GLY A 115 -20.95 -29.82 12.04
C GLY A 115 -20.25 -29.55 10.70
N THR A 116 -21.01 -29.50 9.60
CA THR A 116 -20.52 -29.15 8.27
C THR A 116 -21.33 -28.02 7.65
N VAL A 117 -20.77 -27.39 6.62
CA VAL A 117 -21.41 -26.36 5.79
C VAL A 117 -21.04 -26.57 4.33
N THR A 118 -21.99 -26.39 3.41
CA THR A 118 -21.68 -26.36 1.98
C THR A 118 -21.32 -24.95 1.56
N VAL A 119 -20.13 -24.78 1.00
CA VAL A 119 -19.61 -23.51 0.50
C VAL A 119 -19.18 -23.66 -0.96
N ASP A 120 -19.17 -22.55 -1.69
CA ASP A 120 -18.63 -22.48 -3.04
C ASP A 120 -17.22 -21.91 -2.99
N LEU A 121 -16.22 -22.74 -3.23
CA LEU A 121 -14.81 -22.33 -3.25
C LEU A 121 -14.39 -21.99 -4.68
N LEU A 122 -13.57 -20.95 -4.85
CA LEU A 122 -13.06 -20.55 -6.16
C LEU A 122 -12.14 -21.65 -6.69
N ASP A 123 -12.56 -22.32 -7.74
CA ASP A 123 -11.87 -23.49 -8.30
C ASP A 123 -10.86 -23.06 -9.37
N ARG A 124 -11.27 -22.14 -10.26
CA ARG A 124 -10.42 -21.70 -11.37
C ARG A 124 -10.70 -20.26 -11.78
N MET A 125 -9.65 -19.55 -12.16
CA MET A 125 -9.72 -18.26 -12.84
C MET A 125 -8.97 -18.38 -14.18
N VAL A 126 -9.69 -18.18 -15.29
CA VAL A 126 -9.13 -18.27 -16.66
C VAL A 126 -9.06 -16.87 -17.25
N HIS A 127 -7.87 -16.48 -17.70
CA HIS A 127 -7.60 -15.21 -18.37
C HIS A 127 -7.99 -15.26 -19.86
N PRO A 128 -8.09 -14.11 -20.54
CA PRO A 128 -8.43 -14.06 -21.97
C PRO A 128 -7.48 -14.86 -22.87
N ASP A 129 -6.21 -14.96 -22.49
CA ASP A 129 -5.16 -15.71 -23.21
C ASP A 129 -5.20 -17.23 -22.96
N GLY A 130 -6.16 -17.70 -22.16
CA GLY A 130 -6.32 -19.10 -21.77
C GLY A 130 -5.41 -19.57 -20.63
N SER A 131 -4.49 -18.73 -20.15
CA SER A 131 -3.73 -19.00 -18.94
C SER A 131 -4.65 -18.97 -17.71
N PHE A 132 -4.30 -19.69 -16.65
CA PHE A 132 -5.21 -19.85 -15.53
C PHE A 132 -4.54 -20.10 -14.19
N TRP A 133 -5.28 -19.76 -13.14
CA TRP A 133 -5.06 -20.18 -11.77
C TRP A 133 -6.06 -21.26 -11.41
N GLU A 134 -5.65 -22.25 -10.63
CA GLU A 134 -6.52 -23.35 -10.18
C GLU A 134 -6.16 -23.71 -8.74
N ALA A 135 -7.18 -23.79 -7.88
CA ALA A 135 -7.01 -23.90 -6.43
C ALA A 135 -7.72 -25.14 -5.87
N ASP A 136 -7.03 -25.84 -4.99
CA ASP A 136 -7.59 -26.90 -4.16
C ASP A 136 -7.55 -26.49 -2.69
N TYR A 137 -8.50 -27.02 -1.92
CA TYR A 137 -8.74 -26.64 -0.52
C TYR A 137 -8.91 -27.86 0.36
N TYR A 138 -8.59 -27.70 1.64
CA TYR A 138 -8.94 -28.69 2.66
C TYR A 138 -10.46 -28.72 2.86
N VAL A 139 -11.05 -29.92 2.86
CA VAL A 139 -12.51 -30.13 3.07
C VAL A 139 -12.85 -30.61 4.48
N SER A 140 -11.90 -31.30 5.11
CA SER A 140 -11.93 -31.81 6.48
C SER A 140 -10.49 -32.02 6.90
N ASP A 141 -10.23 -32.21 8.19
CA ASP A 141 -8.92 -32.66 8.64
C ASP A 141 -8.99 -33.88 9.57
N ASP A 142 -7.87 -34.59 9.69
CA ASP A 142 -7.66 -35.62 10.72
C ASP A 142 -7.24 -34.99 12.08
N SER A 143 -7.14 -33.65 12.15
CA SER A 143 -6.57 -32.87 13.27
C SER A 143 -7.59 -32.06 14.09
N GLY A 144 -8.87 -32.10 13.72
CA GLY A 144 -10.00 -31.38 14.31
C GLY A 144 -10.42 -30.14 13.53
N ASP A 145 -11.45 -30.25 12.67
CA ASP A 145 -12.39 -29.27 12.07
C ASP A 145 -11.89 -27.89 11.59
N ALA A 146 -10.60 -27.56 11.72
CA ALA A 146 -10.19 -26.16 11.87
C ALA A 146 -9.37 -25.57 10.71
N ILE A 147 -8.98 -26.41 9.75
CA ILE A 147 -8.31 -25.98 8.51
C ILE A 147 -9.22 -26.08 7.27
N SER A 148 -10.48 -26.50 7.47
CA SER A 148 -11.50 -26.59 6.42
C SER A 148 -11.68 -25.25 5.69
N GLY A 149 -11.58 -25.27 4.37
CA GLY A 149 -11.60 -24.08 3.50
C GLY A 149 -10.25 -23.37 3.33
N ALA A 150 -9.18 -23.83 4.00
CA ALA A 150 -7.84 -23.30 3.76
C ALA A 150 -7.26 -23.79 2.42
N LEU A 151 -6.44 -22.95 1.78
CA LEU A 151 -5.82 -23.25 0.49
C LEU A 151 -4.79 -24.37 0.64
N GLN A 152 -5.00 -25.49 -0.05
CA GLN A 152 -4.11 -26.65 -0.01
C GLN A 152 -3.07 -26.58 -1.13
N ARG A 153 -3.50 -26.26 -2.36
CA ARG A 153 -2.64 -26.18 -3.54
C ARG A 153 -3.13 -25.09 -4.48
N LEU A 154 -2.20 -24.40 -5.13
CA LEU A 154 -2.48 -23.39 -6.14
C LEU A 154 -1.58 -23.63 -7.34
N ARG A 155 -2.18 -24.01 -8.46
CA ARG A 155 -1.54 -23.99 -9.76
C ARG A 155 -1.52 -22.57 -10.29
N ILE A 156 -0.36 -22.19 -10.82
CA ILE A 156 -0.13 -20.84 -11.36
C ILE A 156 -0.11 -20.87 -12.90
N PRO A 157 -0.31 -19.72 -13.58
CA PRO A 157 -0.41 -19.63 -15.04
C PRO A 157 0.78 -20.23 -15.81
N THR A 158 1.97 -20.22 -15.20
CA THR A 158 3.19 -20.78 -15.81
C THR A 158 3.26 -22.30 -15.76
N GLY A 159 2.30 -22.97 -15.11
CA GLY A 159 2.21 -24.43 -15.03
C GLY A 159 2.79 -25.07 -13.76
N GLY A 160 3.53 -24.31 -12.94
CA GLY A 160 4.00 -24.74 -11.62
C GLY A 160 2.89 -24.71 -10.55
N ALA A 161 3.24 -25.05 -9.31
CA ALA A 161 2.30 -24.97 -8.20
C ALA A 161 2.96 -24.59 -6.87
N LEU A 162 2.13 -24.05 -5.97
CA LEU A 162 2.41 -23.87 -4.55
C LEU A 162 1.51 -24.80 -3.75
N ALA A 163 1.99 -25.35 -2.63
CA ALA A 163 1.17 -26.11 -1.70
C ALA A 163 1.45 -25.71 -0.25
N TRP A 164 0.46 -25.91 0.62
CA TRP A 164 0.54 -25.56 2.04
C TRP A 164 0.02 -26.69 2.91
N THR A 165 0.69 -26.90 4.05
CA THR A 165 0.11 -27.57 5.21
C THR A 165 0.01 -26.58 6.35
N TYR A 166 -0.84 -26.87 7.32
CA TYR A 166 -1.15 -25.98 8.43
C TYR A 166 -0.93 -26.69 9.77
N GLN A 167 -0.68 -25.90 10.80
CA GLN A 167 -0.55 -26.36 12.19
C GLN A 167 -1.25 -25.39 13.12
N GLN A 168 -1.66 -25.88 14.28
CA GLN A 168 -2.19 -25.07 15.36
C GLN A 168 -1.08 -24.17 15.94
N ILE A 169 -1.43 -22.91 16.20
CA ILE A 169 -0.62 -21.90 16.88
C ILE A 169 -1.34 -21.51 18.15
N GLU A 170 -0.65 -21.61 19.29
CA GLU A 170 -1.17 -21.12 20.57
C GLU A 170 -0.56 -19.77 20.92
N PHE A 171 -1.45 -18.79 21.09
CA PHE A 171 -1.13 -17.50 21.69
C PHE A 171 -1.31 -17.57 23.21
N PRO A 172 -0.44 -16.94 23.97
CA PRO A 172 -0.55 -16.97 25.42
C PRO A 172 -1.60 -15.98 25.94
N SER A 173 -2.53 -16.43 26.78
CA SER A 173 -3.44 -15.57 27.53
C SER A 173 -3.00 -15.43 28.99
N GLN A 174 -3.06 -14.22 29.54
CA GLN A 174 -2.75 -13.98 30.96
C GLN A 174 -3.95 -14.11 31.89
N ASP A 175 -5.16 -14.21 31.35
CA ASP A 175 -6.36 -14.29 32.17
C ASP A 175 -7.35 -15.34 31.61
N PRO A 176 -7.32 -16.57 32.15
CA PRO A 176 -8.29 -17.62 31.83
C PRO A 176 -9.73 -17.26 32.22
N GLN A 177 -9.94 -16.27 33.10
CA GLN A 177 -11.24 -15.87 33.62
C GLN A 177 -11.88 -14.72 32.83
N LEU A 178 -11.09 -13.79 32.27
CA LEU A 178 -11.60 -12.72 31.39
C LEU A 178 -11.88 -13.20 29.96
N PHE A 179 -11.15 -14.22 29.48
CA PHE A 179 -11.15 -14.63 28.07
C PHE A 179 -11.56 -16.10 27.84
N GLY A 180 -12.43 -16.69 28.68
CA GLY A 180 -13.08 -18.01 28.47
C GLY A 180 -12.31 -19.07 27.64
N PRO A 181 -13.00 -19.95 26.90
CA PRO A 181 -12.42 -20.65 25.75
C PRO A 181 -12.55 -19.73 24.51
N ASP A 182 -11.83 -18.60 24.51
CA ASP A 182 -11.96 -17.57 23.47
C ASP A 182 -11.12 -17.95 22.22
N PRO A 183 -11.68 -17.87 20.99
CA PRO A 183 -10.97 -18.06 19.72
C PRO A 183 -9.71 -17.19 19.53
N VAL A 184 -9.45 -16.23 20.40
CA VAL A 184 -8.23 -15.40 20.39
C VAL A 184 -6.97 -16.18 20.81
N ARG A 185 -7.11 -17.34 21.49
CA ARG A 185 -5.95 -18.12 21.98
C ARG A 185 -5.36 -19.07 20.95
N ILE A 186 -6.16 -19.57 20.01
CA ILE A 186 -5.74 -20.60 19.05
C ILE A 186 -5.99 -20.08 17.64
N ALA A 187 -4.96 -20.11 16.80
CA ALA A 187 -5.09 -19.91 15.37
C ALA A 187 -4.43 -21.06 14.60
N TYR A 188 -4.65 -21.10 13.30
CA TYR A 188 -3.95 -22.03 12.41
C TYR A 188 -3.09 -21.21 11.47
N GLY A 189 -1.81 -21.57 11.37
CA GLY A 189 -0.89 -20.96 10.44
C GLY A 189 -0.17 -22.01 9.61
N VAL A 190 0.50 -21.54 8.57
CA VAL A 190 1.26 -22.40 7.66
C VAL A 190 2.31 -23.16 8.47
N ALA A 191 2.37 -24.48 8.31
CA ALA A 191 3.42 -25.34 8.84
C ALA A 191 4.50 -25.59 7.80
N GLN A 192 4.09 -25.82 6.57
CA GLN A 192 4.98 -26.03 5.43
C GLN A 192 4.42 -25.31 4.20
N ARG A 193 5.31 -24.70 3.42
CA ARG A 193 5.01 -24.25 2.06
C ARG A 193 5.92 -24.99 1.10
N GLU A 194 5.39 -25.42 -0.03
CA GLU A 194 6.13 -26.13 -1.06
C GLU A 194 5.98 -25.46 -2.43
N LEU A 195 7.05 -25.50 -3.23
CA LEU A 195 7.07 -25.06 -4.61
C LEU A 195 7.35 -26.24 -5.53
N PHE A 196 6.60 -26.33 -6.63
CA PHE A 196 6.71 -27.37 -7.63
C PHE A 196 6.98 -26.77 -9.01
N GLU A 197 7.86 -27.40 -9.79
CA GLU A 197 8.14 -26.99 -11.17
C GLU A 197 6.92 -27.22 -12.06
N ASN A 198 6.24 -28.37 -11.90
CA ASN A 198 4.97 -28.69 -12.53
C ASN A 198 3.87 -28.94 -11.49
N ALA A 199 2.64 -28.50 -11.79
CA ALA A 199 1.51 -28.67 -10.90
C ALA A 199 1.13 -30.13 -10.60
N ASN A 200 1.56 -31.10 -11.40
CA ASN A 200 1.34 -32.53 -11.15
C ASN A 200 2.50 -33.22 -10.43
N ASP A 201 3.59 -32.50 -10.14
CA ASP A 201 4.72 -33.09 -9.44
C ASP A 201 4.37 -33.42 -7.99
N VAL A 202 4.89 -34.56 -7.54
CA VAL A 202 4.78 -35.03 -6.16
C VAL A 202 5.99 -34.66 -5.31
N THR A 203 7.09 -34.24 -5.94
CA THR A 203 8.32 -33.84 -5.25
C THR A 203 8.51 -32.33 -5.41
N PRO A 204 8.59 -31.57 -4.31
CA PRO A 204 8.81 -30.13 -4.39
C PRO A 204 10.27 -29.82 -4.76
N ILE A 205 10.47 -28.72 -5.48
CA ILE A 205 11.80 -28.14 -5.77
C ILE A 205 12.26 -27.16 -4.67
N GLY A 206 11.37 -26.82 -3.74
CA GLY A 206 11.69 -26.03 -2.56
C GLY A 206 10.63 -26.17 -1.49
N THR A 207 11.07 -26.30 -0.24
CA THR A 207 10.21 -26.43 0.94
C THR A 207 10.61 -25.38 1.97
N TRP A 208 9.63 -24.63 2.46
CA TRP A 208 9.78 -23.72 3.60
C TRP A 208 9.09 -24.34 4.81
N GLN A 209 9.78 -24.35 5.95
CA GLN A 209 9.22 -24.84 7.21
C GLN A 209 8.98 -23.67 8.16
N TYR A 210 7.84 -23.71 8.86
CA TYR A 210 7.42 -22.68 9.79
C TYR A 210 7.34 -23.27 11.19
N ALA A 211 7.98 -22.62 12.15
CA ALA A 211 7.93 -22.99 13.56
C ALA A 211 7.48 -21.80 14.40
N PHE A 212 6.52 -22.04 15.28
CA PHE A 212 5.94 -21.03 16.17
C PHE A 212 6.33 -21.33 17.61
N LYS A 213 6.76 -20.31 18.36
CA LYS A 213 7.11 -20.45 19.77
C LYS A 213 6.72 -19.23 20.56
N THR A 214 5.97 -19.44 21.62
CA THR A 214 5.74 -18.41 22.64
C THR A 214 6.88 -18.42 23.66
N VAL A 215 7.40 -17.23 23.98
CA VAL A 215 8.47 -17.02 24.96
C VAL A 215 8.00 -16.02 26.00
N GLY A 216 8.30 -16.31 27.26
CA GLY A 216 7.92 -15.50 28.40
C GLY A 216 9.05 -15.42 29.43
N VAL A 217 8.80 -14.63 30.46
CA VAL A 217 9.68 -14.53 31.63
C VAL A 217 8.94 -15.07 32.86
N ASP A 218 9.65 -15.82 33.69
CA ASP A 218 9.18 -16.18 35.02
C ASP A 218 9.41 -14.99 35.94
N LEU A 219 8.34 -14.39 36.46
CA LEU A 219 8.49 -13.38 37.49
C LEU A 219 8.63 -14.06 38.87
N PRO A 220 9.57 -13.62 39.72
CA PRO A 220 9.65 -14.08 41.10
C PRO A 220 8.55 -13.40 41.93
N ARG A 221 7.30 -13.79 41.70
CA ARG A 221 6.22 -13.57 42.67
C ARG A 221 5.87 -14.92 43.30
N ALA A 222 5.13 -14.88 44.41
CA ALA A 222 4.97 -15.95 45.41
C ALA A 222 4.71 -17.36 44.82
N PRO A 223 4.92 -18.45 45.61
CA PRO A 223 4.75 -19.82 45.12
C PRO A 223 3.36 -20.02 44.52
N GLY A 224 3.29 -20.14 43.19
CA GLY A 224 2.05 -20.26 42.41
C GLY A 224 1.86 -19.26 41.26
N ASP A 225 2.73 -18.25 41.08
CA ASP A 225 2.52 -17.18 40.10
C ASP A 225 3.20 -17.38 38.72
N SER A 226 2.36 -17.61 37.71
CA SER A 226 2.21 -16.88 36.43
C SER A 226 3.44 -16.64 35.53
N PHE A 227 3.64 -17.54 34.55
CA PHE A 227 4.42 -17.29 33.33
C PHE A 227 3.86 -16.07 32.58
N ILE A 228 4.67 -15.02 32.42
CA ILE A 228 4.27 -13.85 31.63
C ILE A 228 4.82 -13.98 30.21
N PRO A 229 3.97 -14.24 29.20
CA PRO A 229 4.41 -14.16 27.81
C PRO A 229 4.91 -12.75 27.48
N CYS A 230 6.06 -12.68 26.81
CA CYS A 230 6.64 -11.40 26.40
C CYS A 230 6.78 -11.28 24.88
N HIS A 231 6.99 -12.38 24.14
CA HIS A 231 6.87 -12.40 22.68
C HIS A 231 6.35 -13.72 22.12
N HIS A 232 5.78 -13.65 20.93
CA HIS A 232 5.64 -14.76 20.01
C HIS A 232 6.77 -14.71 18.97
N ARG A 233 7.36 -15.87 18.67
CA ARG A 233 8.47 -16.02 17.73
C ARG A 233 8.05 -16.93 16.58
N THR A 234 8.26 -16.47 15.37
CA THR A 234 8.06 -17.26 14.15
C THR A 234 9.41 -17.48 13.47
N THR A 235 9.80 -18.73 13.27
CA THR A 235 11.00 -19.10 12.52
C THR A 235 10.59 -19.70 11.19
N VAL A 236 11.11 -19.16 10.09
CA VAL A 236 10.93 -19.70 8.74
C VAL A 236 12.26 -20.21 8.25
N SER A 237 12.36 -21.51 8.00
CA SER A 237 13.52 -22.14 7.35
C SER A 237 13.26 -22.21 5.86
N ASP A 238 14.18 -21.68 5.05
CA ASP A 238 14.10 -21.73 3.60
C ASP A 238 14.62 -23.08 3.02
N PRO A 239 14.47 -23.34 1.71
CA PRO A 239 14.94 -24.58 1.09
C PRO A 239 16.46 -24.78 1.15
N LEU A 240 17.24 -23.74 1.42
CA LEU A 240 18.69 -23.78 1.58
C LEU A 240 19.10 -24.01 3.05
N GLY A 241 18.13 -24.09 3.97
CA GLY A 241 18.36 -24.30 5.39
C GLY A 241 18.66 -23.01 6.17
N ASN A 242 18.43 -21.83 5.59
CA ASN A 242 18.61 -20.55 6.27
C ASN A 242 17.36 -20.18 7.06
N ASP A 243 17.55 -19.74 8.30
CA ASP A 243 16.45 -19.32 9.16
C ASP A 243 16.24 -17.80 9.14
N THR A 244 14.97 -17.41 9.03
CA THR A 244 14.51 -16.06 9.37
C THR A 244 13.64 -16.13 10.61
N VAL A 245 14.02 -15.40 11.67
CA VAL A 245 13.33 -15.38 12.96
C VAL A 245 12.66 -14.02 13.15
N SER A 246 11.33 -13.99 13.21
CA SER A 246 10.54 -12.78 13.46
C SER A 246 9.95 -12.80 14.86
N TYR A 247 9.91 -11.63 15.51
CA TYR A 247 9.40 -11.46 16.87
C TYR A 247 8.15 -10.57 16.88
N PHE A 248 7.18 -10.92 17.70
CA PHE A 248 5.94 -10.17 17.89
C PHE A 248 5.65 -10.02 19.37
N THR A 249 5.26 -8.83 19.82
CA THR A 249 4.96 -8.61 21.23
C THR A 249 3.66 -9.33 21.60
N SER A 250 3.71 -10.18 22.63
CA SER A 250 2.57 -11.01 23.05
C SER A 250 2.14 -10.75 24.50
N SER A 251 2.73 -9.74 25.16
CA SER A 251 2.36 -9.39 26.54
C SER A 251 1.19 -8.42 26.56
N TYR A 252 -0.03 -8.95 26.69
CA TYR A 252 -1.21 -8.11 26.83
C TYR A 252 -1.22 -7.33 28.16
N ALA A 253 -0.88 -7.97 29.28
CA ALA A 253 -1.01 -7.37 30.61
C ALA A 253 0.02 -6.25 30.90
N LEU A 254 1.23 -6.34 30.34
CA LEU A 254 2.28 -5.35 30.58
C LEU A 254 2.32 -4.27 29.49
N HIS A 255 1.93 -4.60 28.26
CA HIS A 255 2.17 -3.75 27.09
C HIS A 255 1.00 -3.74 26.08
N ARG A 256 -0.23 -3.47 26.56
CA ARG A 256 -1.49 -3.45 25.79
C ARG A 256 -1.39 -2.76 24.41
N TRP A 257 -0.81 -1.56 24.36
CA TRP A 257 -0.71 -0.80 23.12
C TRP A 257 0.20 -1.48 22.08
N SER A 258 1.26 -2.16 22.50
CA SER A 258 2.21 -2.80 21.59
C SER A 258 1.88 -4.25 21.26
N TYR A 259 0.76 -4.78 21.74
CA TYR A 259 0.35 -6.15 21.46
C TYR A 259 0.24 -6.38 19.95
N GLY A 260 0.87 -7.45 19.45
CA GLY A 260 0.93 -7.79 18.03
C GLY A 260 1.96 -7.00 17.21
N LEU A 261 2.60 -5.96 17.76
CA LEU A 261 3.64 -5.23 17.03
C LEU A 261 4.88 -6.11 16.79
N PRO A 262 5.56 -5.97 15.64
CA PRO A 262 6.60 -6.89 15.17
C PRO A 262 7.95 -6.63 15.85
N PHE A 263 8.01 -6.72 17.16
CA PHE A 263 9.24 -6.70 17.94
C PHE A 263 9.10 -7.41 19.28
N THR A 264 10.22 -7.68 19.95
CA THR A 264 10.24 -8.23 21.31
C THR A 264 10.76 -7.25 22.37
N ARG A 265 10.10 -7.25 23.54
CA ARG A 265 10.55 -6.61 24.78
C ARG A 265 11.15 -7.58 25.80
N CYS A 266 11.37 -8.85 25.44
CA CYS A 266 11.77 -9.91 26.38
C CYS A 266 13.19 -9.79 26.94
N ASN A 267 14.05 -8.96 26.35
CA ASN A 267 15.40 -8.78 26.88
C ASN A 267 15.37 -7.69 27.97
N PRO A 268 15.71 -8.02 29.23
CA PRO A 268 15.74 -7.03 30.31
C PRO A 268 16.81 -5.94 30.11
N SER A 269 17.74 -6.12 29.17
CA SER A 269 18.69 -5.06 28.76
C SER A 269 18.11 -4.02 27.82
N TYR A 270 16.91 -4.24 27.26
CA TYR A 270 16.20 -3.19 26.52
C TYR A 270 15.62 -2.19 27.53
N SER A 271 15.98 -0.91 27.41
CA SER A 271 15.32 0.17 28.13
C SER A 271 13.82 0.20 27.80
N ALA A 272 13.01 0.81 28.68
CA ALA A 272 11.58 1.01 28.43
C ALA A 272 11.31 1.69 27.07
N THR A 273 12.26 2.54 26.67
CA THR A 273 12.40 3.22 25.39
C THR A 273 13.56 2.60 24.61
N GLY A 274 13.36 2.23 23.36
CA GLY A 274 14.46 1.80 22.53
C GLY A 274 14.01 1.37 21.16
N PRO A 275 14.95 1.12 20.25
CA PRO A 275 14.67 0.21 19.17
C PRO A 275 14.72 -1.23 19.67
N PHE A 276 13.63 -1.96 19.48
CA PHE A 276 13.44 -3.35 19.91
C PHE A 276 13.77 -4.31 18.77
N LEU A 277 14.27 -5.50 19.10
CA LEU A 277 14.57 -6.54 18.11
C LEU A 277 13.28 -7.00 17.42
N SER A 278 13.26 -6.92 16.10
CA SER A 278 12.14 -7.28 15.22
C SER A 278 12.39 -8.58 14.49
N GLN A 279 13.60 -8.74 13.95
CA GLN A 279 13.96 -9.89 13.12
C GLN A 279 15.44 -10.23 13.23
N GLU A 280 15.76 -11.51 13.09
CA GLU A 280 17.12 -12.01 12.87
C GLU A 280 17.16 -12.92 11.64
N LEU A 281 18.26 -12.86 10.88
CA LEU A 281 18.49 -13.71 9.72
C LEU A 281 19.78 -14.49 9.93
N TYR A 282 19.76 -15.76 9.55
CA TYR A 282 20.85 -16.71 9.75
C TYR A 282 21.28 -17.32 8.41
N GLU A 283 22.58 -17.54 8.25
CA GLU A 283 23.12 -18.48 7.28
C GLU A 283 23.17 -19.86 7.95
N GLY A 284 22.31 -20.77 7.51
CA GLY A 284 21.95 -21.98 8.25
C GLY A 284 20.88 -21.75 9.33
N SER A 285 20.69 -22.74 10.22
CA SER A 285 19.62 -22.71 11.22
C SER A 285 19.90 -21.74 12.38
N ALA A 286 18.86 -21.18 13.00
CA ALA A 286 18.99 -20.24 14.12
C ALA A 286 19.59 -20.85 15.40
N GLN A 287 19.74 -22.18 15.46
CA GLN A 287 20.33 -22.88 16.60
C GLN A 287 21.85 -23.09 16.46
N THR A 288 22.35 -23.17 15.23
CA THR A 288 23.74 -23.60 14.95
C THR A 288 24.44 -22.80 13.86
N GLY A 289 23.69 -22.18 12.97
CA GLY A 289 24.16 -21.33 11.89
C GLY A 289 24.64 -19.96 12.37
N ALA A 290 25.27 -19.23 11.46
CA ALA A 290 25.79 -17.90 11.74
C ALA A 290 24.67 -16.88 11.61
N LYS A 291 24.44 -16.08 12.65
CA LYS A 291 23.56 -14.92 12.52
C LYS A 291 24.23 -13.91 11.59
N VAL A 292 23.60 -13.58 10.47
CA VAL A 292 24.12 -12.63 9.49
C VAL A 292 23.50 -11.25 9.64
N ARG A 293 22.24 -11.15 10.10
CA ARG A 293 21.57 -9.84 10.27
C ARG A 293 20.67 -9.78 11.49
N SER A 294 20.56 -8.59 12.07
CA SER A 294 19.54 -8.24 13.08
C SER A 294 18.83 -6.94 12.68
N ILE A 295 17.51 -6.91 12.77
CA ILE A 295 16.67 -5.75 12.47
C ILE A 295 15.98 -5.29 13.74
N PHE A 296 16.10 -4.00 14.05
CA PHE A 296 15.47 -3.35 15.18
C PHE A 296 14.48 -2.28 14.72
N VAL A 297 13.41 -2.09 15.46
CA VAL A 297 12.34 -1.12 15.17
C VAL A 297 11.88 -0.41 16.44
N GLU A 298 11.43 0.81 16.31
CA GLU A 298 10.76 1.57 17.38
C GLU A 298 9.44 2.11 16.82
N TYR A 299 8.38 2.05 17.62
CA TYR A 299 7.04 2.52 17.27
C TYR A 299 6.59 3.61 18.24
N GLU A 300 5.82 4.56 17.73
CA GLU A 300 4.98 5.47 18.52
C GLU A 300 3.50 5.31 18.16
N SER A 301 2.62 5.99 18.92
CA SER A 301 1.17 5.95 18.75
C SER A 301 0.55 7.28 19.19
N ASP A 302 -0.72 7.54 18.84
CA ASP A 302 -1.46 8.73 19.28
C ASP A 302 -1.95 8.63 20.75
N GLY A 303 -1.58 7.57 21.47
CA GLY A 303 -1.92 7.37 22.88
C GLY A 303 -1.89 5.90 23.32
N ARG A 304 -1.77 5.68 24.62
CA ARG A 304 -1.68 4.36 25.30
C ARG A 304 -2.97 3.99 26.05
N ASP A 305 -3.69 4.96 26.63
CA ASP A 305 -4.84 4.70 27.51
C ASP A 305 -6.19 4.84 26.80
N GLY A 306 -6.89 3.73 26.70
CA GLY A 306 -8.22 3.57 26.13
C GLY A 306 -8.60 2.09 26.16
N GLY A 307 -9.91 1.77 26.14
CA GLY A 307 -10.40 0.40 26.28
C GLY A 307 -9.82 -0.61 25.27
N GLU A 308 -10.13 -1.89 25.48
CA GLU A 308 -9.43 -3.08 24.97
C GLU A 308 -9.39 -3.30 23.44
N HIS A 309 -9.85 -2.33 22.64
CA HIS A 309 -10.04 -2.47 21.18
C HIS A 309 -9.68 -1.22 20.36
N GLN A 310 -8.84 -0.33 20.87
CA GLN A 310 -8.54 0.91 20.15
C GLN A 310 -7.30 0.76 19.27
N GLU A 311 -7.47 0.87 17.96
CA GLU A 311 -6.37 1.18 17.04
C GLU A 311 -5.85 2.57 17.38
N LYS A 312 -4.56 2.69 17.71
CA LYS A 312 -3.93 3.93 18.22
C LYS A 312 -3.01 4.60 17.19
N ASN A 313 -3.24 4.34 15.90
CA ASN A 313 -2.41 4.84 14.79
C ASN A 313 -0.92 4.56 15.02
N HIS A 314 -0.58 3.29 15.29
CA HIS A 314 0.80 2.83 15.47
C HIS A 314 1.64 3.13 14.23
N ARG A 315 2.82 3.71 14.43
CA ARG A 315 3.72 4.09 13.33
C ARG A 315 5.18 3.94 13.73
N ILE A 316 6.01 3.57 12.76
CA ILE A 316 7.44 3.36 12.98
C ILE A 316 8.17 4.70 13.05
N VAL A 317 8.99 4.93 14.09
CA VAL A 317 9.82 6.13 14.26
C VAL A 317 11.30 5.86 14.03
N TYR A 318 11.70 4.58 14.09
CA TYR A 318 13.09 4.19 13.89
C TYR A 318 13.20 2.77 13.35
N ARG A 319 14.21 2.55 12.50
CA ARG A 319 14.62 1.23 12.05
C ARG A 319 16.14 1.15 11.98
N LYS A 320 16.71 0.03 12.43
CA LYS A 320 18.14 -0.29 12.30
C LYS A 320 18.33 -1.70 11.75
N THR A 321 19.33 -1.87 10.89
CA THR A 321 19.79 -3.18 10.42
C THR A 321 21.27 -3.31 10.71
N VAL A 322 21.65 -4.34 11.46
CA VAL A 322 23.04 -4.74 11.75
C VAL A 322 23.40 -5.94 10.85
N TYR A 323 24.59 -5.90 10.26
CA TYR A 323 25.19 -6.88 9.38
C TYR A 323 26.36 -7.54 10.10
N HIS A 324 26.11 -8.69 10.70
CA HIS A 324 27.08 -9.41 11.53
C HIS A 324 28.15 -10.12 10.68
N ASP A 325 27.82 -10.44 9.44
CA ASP A 325 28.71 -10.95 8.40
C ASP A 325 29.67 -9.89 7.83
N ASP A 326 29.47 -8.62 8.19
CA ASP A 326 30.27 -7.49 7.72
C ASP A 326 30.85 -6.67 8.89
N GLY A 327 31.35 -7.36 9.93
CA GLY A 327 32.03 -6.73 11.07
C GLY A 327 31.10 -5.84 11.91
N ASP A 328 29.84 -6.25 12.09
CA ASP A 328 28.79 -5.50 12.78
C ASP A 328 28.57 -4.10 12.18
N ARG A 329 28.74 -3.98 10.86
CA ARG A 329 28.28 -2.78 10.16
C ARG A 329 26.77 -2.63 10.33
N PHE A 330 26.29 -1.39 10.36
CA PHE A 330 24.87 -1.11 10.50
C PHE A 330 24.46 0.12 9.73
N ARG A 331 23.18 0.13 9.35
CA ARG A 331 22.47 1.29 8.86
C ARG A 331 21.23 1.52 9.71
N GLU A 332 20.83 2.77 9.84
CA GLU A 332 19.62 3.14 10.56
C GLU A 332 18.90 4.31 9.87
N VAL A 333 17.62 4.47 10.20
CA VAL A 333 16.81 5.61 9.84
C VAL A 333 15.95 6.00 11.04
N ARG A 334 15.87 7.30 11.33
CA ARG A 334 14.97 7.90 12.30
C ARG A 334 14.03 8.86 11.59
N PHE A 335 12.75 8.78 11.95
CA PHE A 335 11.71 9.67 11.46
C PHE A 335 11.33 10.70 12.54
N SER A 336 11.07 11.94 12.15
CA SER A 336 10.63 13.02 13.03
C SER A 336 9.69 13.97 12.31
N ASP A 337 9.12 14.92 13.07
CA ASP A 337 8.23 15.97 12.55
C ASP A 337 6.96 15.40 11.91
N PHE A 338 6.18 14.65 12.70
CA PHE A 338 4.92 14.08 12.23
C PHE A 338 3.88 15.17 12.02
N ASP A 339 3.29 15.23 10.82
CA ASP A 339 2.33 16.28 10.44
C ASP A 339 0.91 16.04 10.96
N GLY A 340 0.65 14.90 11.62
CA GLY A 340 -0.67 14.50 12.10
C GLY A 340 -1.59 13.94 11.00
N LEU A 341 -1.13 13.85 9.75
CA LEU A 341 -1.91 13.48 8.56
C LEU A 341 -1.29 12.30 7.80
N GLY A 342 -0.32 11.62 8.40
CA GLY A 342 0.27 10.39 7.86
C GLY A 342 1.73 10.51 7.43
N HIS A 343 2.37 11.68 7.58
CA HIS A 343 3.74 11.90 7.14
C HIS A 343 4.66 12.31 8.28
N TYR A 344 5.83 11.68 8.36
CA TYR A 344 6.99 12.31 8.98
C TYR A 344 7.68 13.17 7.94
N ARG A 345 7.88 14.45 8.24
CA ARG A 345 8.54 15.37 7.30
C ARG A 345 10.03 15.08 7.18
N THR A 346 10.66 14.56 8.23
CA THR A 346 12.11 14.37 8.26
C THR A 346 12.49 12.90 8.43
N ALA A 347 13.40 12.42 7.60
CA ALA A 347 14.08 11.13 7.72
C ALA A 347 15.60 11.34 7.78
N THR A 348 16.22 10.92 8.88
CA THR A 348 17.68 10.97 9.06
C THR A 348 18.25 9.55 9.04
N THR A 349 19.14 9.27 8.09
CA THR A 349 19.88 8.00 8.04
C THR A 349 21.20 8.12 8.79
N GLY A 350 21.66 6.99 9.32
CA GLY A 350 22.96 6.87 9.97
C GLY A 350 23.55 5.47 9.82
N GLY A 351 24.72 5.25 10.41
CA GLY A 351 25.38 3.94 10.42
C GLY A 351 26.88 4.03 10.65
N ASN A 352 27.59 2.96 10.32
CA ASN A 352 29.06 2.92 10.25
C ASN A 352 29.60 2.39 8.90
N PHE A 353 28.80 2.45 7.83
CA PHE A 353 29.24 2.20 6.46
C PHE A 353 29.98 3.42 5.91
N GLY A 354 31.32 3.40 5.89
CA GLY A 354 32.17 4.34 5.15
C GLY A 354 31.72 5.82 5.20
N SER A 355 32.00 6.57 4.13
CA SER A 355 31.40 7.89 3.89
C SER A 355 30.12 7.75 3.06
N GLY A 356 29.02 8.44 3.43
CA GLY A 356 27.77 8.47 2.64
C GLY A 356 26.58 7.74 3.27
N ASN A 357 26.64 7.40 4.56
CA ASN A 357 25.54 6.75 5.28
C ASN A 357 24.78 7.69 6.23
N VAL A 358 25.22 8.95 6.33
CA VAL A 358 24.54 10.02 7.08
C VAL A 358 23.91 10.99 6.09
N ARG A 359 22.59 10.94 5.99
CA ARG A 359 21.77 11.75 5.09
C ARG A 359 20.53 12.22 5.84
N ALA A 360 20.23 13.51 5.79
CA ALA A 360 18.97 14.05 6.28
C ALA A 360 18.13 14.46 5.07
N ALA A 361 16.94 13.89 4.94
CA ALA A 361 15.96 14.26 3.93
C ALA A 361 14.73 14.83 4.64
N THR A 362 14.29 16.00 4.21
CA THR A 362 13.10 16.67 4.72
C THR A 362 12.18 17.00 3.56
N THR A 363 10.90 16.65 3.66
CA THR A 363 9.84 17.15 2.77
C THR A 363 8.79 17.80 3.65
N ASP A 364 8.54 19.08 3.43
CA ASP A 364 7.68 19.89 4.29
C ASP A 364 6.19 19.68 3.96
N PHE A 365 5.69 18.47 4.22
CA PHE A 365 4.29 18.10 3.97
C PHE A 365 3.32 18.94 4.78
N ASN A 366 2.25 19.42 4.16
CA ASN A 366 1.17 20.14 4.83
C ASN A 366 1.66 21.27 5.78
N PRO A 367 2.51 22.21 5.32
CA PRO A 367 3.27 23.10 6.21
C PRO A 367 2.40 24.04 7.04
N THR A 368 1.16 24.30 6.60
CA THR A 368 0.18 25.13 7.32
C THR A 368 -0.59 24.38 8.41
N ARG A 369 -0.35 23.07 8.57
CA ARG A 369 -1.08 22.22 9.52
C ARG A 369 -0.38 22.01 10.85
N GLY A 370 0.83 22.54 11.04
CA GLY A 370 1.61 22.35 12.27
C GLY A 370 2.20 20.95 12.38
N THR A 371 2.63 20.57 13.58
CA THR A 371 3.25 19.29 13.93
C THR A 371 2.47 18.65 15.07
N LEU A 372 2.22 17.34 14.97
CA LEU A 372 1.68 16.54 16.06
C LEU A 372 2.84 15.89 16.81
N THR A 373 2.98 16.22 18.10
CA THR A 373 4.05 15.68 18.93
C THR A 373 3.47 14.75 19.98
N VAL A 374 4.08 13.56 20.14
CA VAL A 374 3.84 12.70 21.29
C VAL A 374 4.76 13.21 22.42
N LEU A 375 4.19 13.92 23.39
CA LEU A 375 4.95 14.52 24.51
C LEU A 375 5.38 13.47 25.52
N ASP A 376 4.53 12.46 25.74
CA ASP A 376 4.85 11.32 26.60
C ASP A 376 4.14 10.06 26.08
N PRO A 377 4.91 9.07 25.57
CA PRO A 377 4.35 7.82 25.07
C PRO A 377 3.77 6.93 26.18
N GLU A 378 4.11 7.17 27.45
CA GLU A 378 3.55 6.42 28.59
C GLU A 378 2.22 7.01 29.09
N THR A 379 2.03 8.33 29.04
CA THR A 379 0.81 9.01 29.54
C THR A 379 -0.17 9.46 28.45
N SER A 380 0.10 9.16 27.17
CA SER A 380 -0.77 9.53 26.04
C SER A 380 -0.90 11.04 25.83
N GLN A 381 0.07 11.82 26.29
CA GLN A 381 -0.01 13.27 26.18
C GLN A 381 0.39 13.67 24.75
N LEU A 382 -0.60 14.12 23.98
CA LEU A 382 -0.38 14.78 22.69
C LEU A 382 -0.10 16.26 22.90
N GLY A 383 0.74 16.82 22.03
CA GLY A 383 1.05 18.24 21.97
C GLY A 383 1.38 18.67 20.55
N GLY A 384 1.95 19.86 20.46
CA GLY A 384 2.23 20.52 19.18
C GLY A 384 1.11 21.50 18.78
N ASP A 385 1.22 22.01 17.56
CA ASP A 385 0.33 23.02 16.97
C ASP A 385 -0.56 22.45 15.85
N PHE A 386 -0.60 21.11 15.73
CA PHE A 386 -1.38 20.40 14.72
C PHE A 386 -2.83 20.89 14.58
N GLN A 387 -3.27 21.13 13.35
CA GLN A 387 -4.65 21.51 12.99
C GLN A 387 -5.23 20.52 11.97
N ILE A 388 -6.32 19.85 12.33
CA ILE A 388 -7.06 18.98 11.41
C ILE A 388 -7.70 19.80 10.27
N PRO A 389 -7.65 19.32 9.01
CA PRO A 389 -8.42 19.92 7.92
C PRO A 389 -9.91 20.01 8.27
N GLY A 390 -10.51 21.17 8.00
CA GLY A 390 -11.94 21.36 8.25
C GLY A 390 -12.80 20.52 7.31
N PRO A 391 -14.08 20.26 7.64
CA PRO A 391 -14.97 19.41 6.83
C PRO A 391 -15.18 19.87 5.38
N SER A 392 -14.95 21.16 5.08
CA SER A 392 -15.04 21.73 3.73
C SER A 392 -13.68 21.95 3.07
N SER A 393 -12.57 21.64 3.74
CA SER A 393 -11.24 21.73 3.14
C SER A 393 -11.06 20.59 2.14
N PRO A 394 -10.39 20.83 1.00
CA PRO A 394 -9.93 19.73 0.15
C PRO A 394 -9.00 18.80 0.94
N TRP A 395 -9.28 17.51 0.95
CA TRP A 395 -8.44 16.47 1.55
C TRP A 395 -7.33 16.06 0.56
N VAL A 396 -6.50 17.02 0.17
CA VAL A 396 -5.29 16.79 -0.63
C VAL A 396 -4.09 16.85 0.31
N LEU A 397 -3.77 15.74 0.97
CA LEU A 397 -2.84 15.71 2.11
C LEU A 397 -1.39 15.39 1.74
N GLY A 398 -1.07 15.31 0.44
CA GLY A 398 0.27 15.02 -0.07
C GLY A 398 1.03 16.23 -0.62
N THR A 399 0.58 17.46 -0.34
CA THR A 399 1.22 18.68 -0.85
C THR A 399 2.32 19.18 0.09
N PHE A 400 3.32 19.85 -0.47
CA PHE A 400 4.47 20.39 0.25
C PHE A 400 5.03 21.59 -0.50
N THR A 401 5.90 22.37 0.14
CA THR A 401 6.50 23.57 -0.47
C THR A 401 7.99 23.43 -0.73
N GLU A 402 8.66 22.51 -0.03
CA GLU A 402 10.10 22.27 -0.14
C GLU A 402 10.40 20.79 0.07
N SER A 403 11.37 20.28 -0.70
CA SER A 403 12.13 19.09 -0.34
C SER A 403 13.61 19.45 -0.24
N ARG A 404 14.28 18.92 0.78
CA ARG A 404 15.67 19.22 1.11
C ARG A 404 16.40 17.94 1.44
N VAL A 405 17.59 17.79 0.87
CA VAL A 405 18.49 16.68 1.20
C VAL A 405 19.85 17.24 1.57
N THR A 406 20.34 16.90 2.76
CA THR A 406 21.69 17.21 3.22
C THR A 406 22.51 15.94 3.37
N GLU A 407 23.65 15.87 2.68
CA GLU A 407 24.59 14.76 2.73
C GLU A 407 26.02 15.27 2.53
N ALA A 408 26.99 14.71 3.28
CA ALA A 408 28.40 15.10 3.20
C ALA A 408 28.66 16.63 3.31
N GLY A 409 27.81 17.36 4.03
CA GLY A 409 27.89 18.81 4.19
C GLY A 409 27.40 19.63 2.98
N GLN A 410 26.86 18.97 1.95
CA GLN A 410 26.19 19.60 0.81
C GLN A 410 24.67 19.49 0.97
N THR A 411 23.94 20.48 0.44
CA THR A 411 22.47 20.50 0.49
C THR A 411 21.92 20.70 -0.92
N ALA A 412 21.03 19.80 -1.33
CA ALA A 412 20.17 19.96 -2.49
C ALA A 412 18.77 20.37 -2.02
N ILE A 413 18.14 21.32 -2.73
CA ILE A 413 16.82 21.86 -2.38
C ILE A 413 15.97 21.92 -3.66
N GLU A 414 14.72 21.52 -3.51
CA GLU A 414 13.66 21.66 -4.52
C GLU A 414 12.48 22.39 -3.89
N GLU A 415 11.85 23.30 -4.63
CA GLU A 415 10.68 24.06 -4.20
C GLU A 415 9.47 23.73 -5.06
N PHE A 416 8.29 23.73 -4.47
CA PHE A 416 7.07 23.25 -5.10
C PHE A 416 5.91 24.23 -4.89
N CYS A 417 5.06 24.35 -5.90
CA CYS A 417 3.80 25.08 -5.82
C CYS A 417 2.67 24.18 -6.30
N PHE A 418 1.80 23.77 -5.36
CA PHE A 418 0.61 23.00 -5.67
C PHE A 418 -0.65 23.89 -5.63
N ASP A 419 -1.59 23.65 -6.55
CA ASP A 419 -2.95 24.16 -6.43
C ASP A 419 -3.63 23.50 -5.22
N THR A 420 -4.08 24.31 -4.27
CA THR A 420 -4.60 23.83 -2.98
C THR A 420 -5.98 23.19 -3.06
N THR A 421 -6.67 23.29 -4.21
CA THR A 421 -8.00 22.72 -4.43
C THR A 421 -7.94 21.38 -5.15
N THR A 422 -7.01 21.26 -6.10
CA THR A 422 -6.90 20.12 -7.01
C THR A 422 -5.68 19.24 -6.74
N GLY A 423 -4.66 19.78 -6.06
CA GLY A 423 -3.37 19.11 -5.88
C GLY A 423 -2.45 19.17 -7.10
N PHE A 424 -2.81 19.90 -8.16
CA PHE A 424 -1.97 20.02 -9.35
C PHE A 424 -0.64 20.71 -9.02
N LEU A 425 0.49 20.12 -9.43
CA LEU A 425 1.80 20.77 -9.30
C LEU A 425 1.92 21.84 -10.39
N ALA A 426 1.76 23.10 -10.03
CA ALA A 426 1.81 24.23 -10.97
C ALA A 426 3.24 24.70 -11.22
N ARG A 427 4.14 24.59 -10.24
CA ARG A 427 5.55 24.99 -10.39
C ARG A 427 6.48 24.10 -9.58
N HIS A 428 7.66 23.87 -10.14
CA HIS A 428 8.74 23.15 -9.49
C HIS A 428 10.06 23.87 -9.79
N ARG A 429 10.85 24.16 -8.75
CA ARG A 429 12.16 24.79 -8.89
C ARG A 429 13.23 23.90 -8.28
N THR A 430 14.24 23.55 -9.06
CA THR A 430 15.44 22.83 -8.60
C THR A 430 16.58 23.83 -8.43
N LEU A 431 17.10 23.96 -7.21
CA LEU A 431 18.15 24.93 -6.92
C LEU A 431 19.52 24.38 -7.34
N ALA A 432 20.34 25.22 -7.97
CA ALA A 432 21.71 24.87 -8.34
C ALA A 432 22.67 24.82 -7.13
N GLY A 433 22.27 25.43 -6.00
CA GLY A 433 22.98 25.40 -4.73
C GLY A 433 22.02 25.45 -3.54
N ALA A 434 22.51 25.83 -2.36
CA ALA A 434 21.70 25.89 -1.14
C ALA A 434 20.84 27.16 -1.00
N SER A 435 20.78 28.00 -2.03
CA SER A 435 20.04 29.26 -2.03
C SER A 435 19.57 29.57 -3.45
N ARG A 436 18.40 30.21 -3.55
CA ARG A 436 17.83 30.62 -4.84
C ARG A 436 18.80 31.50 -5.61
N ALA A 437 19.01 31.17 -6.88
CA ALA A 437 19.88 31.90 -7.78
C ALA A 437 19.38 31.81 -9.23
N ASN A 438 19.95 32.63 -10.11
CA ASN A 438 19.59 32.62 -11.53
C ASN A 438 20.00 31.33 -12.27
N GLY A 439 20.94 30.56 -11.70
CA GLY A 439 21.35 29.26 -12.25
C GLY A 439 20.39 28.11 -11.92
N ASP A 440 19.32 28.36 -11.16
CA ASP A 440 18.33 27.33 -10.83
C ASP A 440 17.53 26.93 -12.08
N LEU A 441 16.85 25.78 -12.03
CA LEU A 441 15.88 25.37 -13.05
C LEU A 441 14.47 25.55 -12.51
N LEU A 442 13.64 26.33 -13.21
CA LEU A 442 12.22 26.49 -12.90
C LEU A 442 11.37 25.88 -14.01
N GLN A 443 10.51 24.95 -13.62
CA GLN A 443 9.47 24.35 -14.45
C GLN A 443 8.11 24.91 -14.04
N VAL A 444 7.34 25.43 -14.99
CA VAL A 444 5.97 25.89 -14.81
C VAL A 444 5.04 25.02 -15.62
N MET A 445 4.08 24.40 -14.96
CA MET A 445 3.13 23.46 -15.55
C MET A 445 1.72 24.08 -15.57
N THR A 446 1.01 23.89 -16.68
CA THR A 446 -0.41 24.26 -16.79
C THR A 446 -1.25 23.00 -16.96
N PRO A 447 -2.37 22.83 -16.21
CA PRO A 447 -3.22 21.66 -16.35
C PRO A 447 -4.11 21.75 -17.61
N ALA A 448 -4.34 20.61 -18.24
CA ALA A 448 -5.48 20.37 -19.10
C ALA A 448 -6.77 20.31 -18.27
N ALA A 449 -7.93 20.39 -18.93
CA ALA A 449 -9.23 20.26 -18.24
C ALA A 449 -9.39 18.94 -17.47
N THR A 450 -8.67 17.89 -17.88
CA THR A 450 -8.66 16.56 -17.27
C THR A 450 -7.63 16.41 -16.14
N GLY A 451 -6.88 17.47 -15.79
CA GLY A 451 -5.88 17.44 -14.73
C GLY A 451 -4.52 16.90 -15.11
N HIS A 452 -4.36 16.40 -16.33
CA HIS A 452 -3.04 16.11 -16.88
C HIS A 452 -2.28 17.41 -17.18
N VAL A 453 -0.96 17.34 -17.33
CA VAL A 453 -0.16 18.48 -17.75
C VAL A 453 -0.44 18.77 -19.24
N ALA A 454 -0.86 19.99 -19.56
CA ALA A 454 -1.05 20.46 -20.94
C ALA A 454 0.22 21.14 -21.48
N THR A 455 0.88 21.95 -20.65
CA THR A 455 2.10 22.65 -21.05
C THR A 455 3.13 22.65 -19.93
N GLU A 456 4.39 22.65 -20.33
CA GLU A 456 5.55 22.81 -19.46
C GLU A 456 6.45 23.90 -20.02
N LEU A 457 6.74 24.92 -19.21
CA LEU A 457 7.65 26.00 -19.54
C LEU A 457 8.87 25.93 -18.64
N PHE A 458 10.06 25.99 -19.22
CA PHE A 458 11.33 25.90 -18.51
C PHE A 458 12.06 27.24 -18.54
N TYR A 459 12.46 27.70 -17.37
CA TYR A 459 13.20 28.94 -17.14
C TYR A 459 14.47 28.65 -16.35
N GLY A 460 15.45 29.55 -16.44
CA GLY A 460 16.69 29.50 -15.67
C GLY A 460 17.83 28.79 -16.39
N GLY A 461 18.66 28.10 -15.62
CA GLY A 461 19.93 27.51 -16.09
C GLY A 461 21.00 28.56 -16.39
N ASP A 462 22.02 28.18 -17.17
CA ASP A 462 23.22 28.99 -17.37
C ASP A 462 22.99 30.26 -18.21
N ALA A 463 21.93 30.31 -19.01
CA ALA A 463 21.70 31.35 -20.03
C ALA A 463 20.75 32.48 -19.57
N GLN A 464 19.91 32.26 -18.55
CA GLN A 464 18.88 33.23 -18.15
C GLN A 464 19.34 34.05 -16.94
N GLY A 465 19.50 35.37 -17.14
CA GLY A 465 20.21 36.24 -16.19
C GLY A 465 19.39 36.86 -15.06
N ALA A 466 18.07 36.68 -14.98
CA ALA A 466 17.23 37.43 -14.02
C ALA A 466 15.97 36.67 -13.60
N MET A 467 16.09 35.64 -12.76
CA MET A 467 14.93 35.05 -12.09
C MET A 467 14.59 35.82 -10.81
N ASP A 468 13.30 35.96 -10.51
CA ASP A 468 12.86 36.44 -9.20
C ASP A 468 13.29 35.45 -8.12
N ASN A 469 13.92 35.97 -7.07
CA ASN A 469 14.45 35.19 -5.94
C ASN A 469 13.87 35.70 -4.61
N VAL A 470 12.97 36.68 -4.64
CA VAL A 470 12.48 37.40 -3.45
C VAL A 470 10.97 37.19 -3.30
N TYR A 471 10.60 35.96 -2.94
CA TYR A 471 9.22 35.55 -2.65
C TYR A 471 9.17 34.66 -1.41
N ALA A 472 8.03 34.60 -0.72
CA ALA A 472 7.87 33.72 0.44
C ALA A 472 7.65 32.26 -0.01
N ASN A 473 6.73 32.05 -0.96
CA ASN A 473 6.41 30.75 -1.54
C ASN A 473 6.59 30.78 -3.07
N LEU A 474 6.99 29.66 -3.68
CA LEU A 474 7.16 29.55 -5.14
C LEU A 474 5.89 29.92 -5.93
N CYS A 475 4.71 29.73 -5.34
CA CYS A 475 3.44 30.17 -5.90
C CYS A 475 3.34 31.69 -6.08
N ASP A 476 4.05 32.48 -5.27
CA ASP A 476 4.03 33.94 -5.30
C ASP A 476 5.06 34.53 -6.28
N MET A 477 5.96 33.69 -6.82
CA MET A 477 7.01 34.14 -7.74
C MET A 477 6.41 34.82 -8.98
N SER A 478 6.90 36.00 -9.33
CA SER A 478 6.50 36.68 -10.56
C SER A 478 7.17 36.04 -11.77
N LEU A 479 6.38 35.72 -12.80
CA LEU A 479 6.89 35.28 -14.11
C LEU A 479 6.93 36.43 -15.14
N ALA A 480 6.53 37.64 -14.73
CA ALA A 480 6.42 38.77 -15.65
C ALA A 480 7.80 39.17 -16.20
N GLY A 481 7.93 39.22 -17.53
CA GLY A 481 9.17 39.59 -18.22
C GLY A 481 10.21 38.47 -18.31
N LEU A 482 9.85 37.24 -17.95
CA LEU A 482 10.68 36.06 -18.21
C LEU A 482 10.26 35.38 -19.51
N ASP A 483 11.23 35.13 -20.38
CA ASP A 483 11.04 34.29 -21.56
C ASP A 483 11.45 32.85 -21.22
N ALA A 484 10.56 31.90 -21.51
CA ALA A 484 10.87 30.48 -21.36
C ALA A 484 11.98 30.10 -22.34
N GLN A 485 12.94 29.30 -21.89
CA GLN A 485 14.03 28.78 -22.73
C GLN A 485 13.58 27.54 -23.53
N TYR A 486 12.69 26.74 -22.93
CA TYR A 486 12.11 25.56 -23.56
C TYR A 486 10.63 25.44 -23.21
N GLN A 487 9.89 24.83 -24.12
CA GLN A 487 8.47 24.53 -23.95
C GLN A 487 8.18 23.11 -24.41
N LEU A 488 7.37 22.39 -23.61
CA LEU A 488 6.65 21.20 -24.09
C LEU A 488 5.16 21.48 -24.09
N GLU A 489 4.49 20.97 -25.12
CA GLU A 489 3.03 20.89 -25.17
C GLU A 489 2.60 19.43 -25.26
N HIS A 490 1.52 19.11 -24.57
CA HIS A 490 0.96 17.77 -24.48
C HIS A 490 -0.50 17.79 -24.90
N THR A 491 -0.88 16.81 -25.72
CA THR A 491 -2.28 16.54 -26.03
C THR A 491 -2.70 15.20 -25.46
N TRP A 492 -3.99 15.10 -25.14
CA TRP A 492 -4.55 13.93 -24.46
C TRP A 492 -5.80 13.48 -25.18
N ALA A 493 -5.86 12.18 -25.46
CA ALA A 493 -7.03 11.52 -26.03
C ALA A 493 -7.44 10.36 -25.12
N HIS A 494 -8.73 10.31 -24.78
CA HIS A 494 -9.33 9.20 -24.03
C HIS A 494 -8.62 8.85 -22.70
N GLY A 495 -8.04 9.85 -22.03
CA GLY A 495 -7.33 9.72 -20.75
C GLY A 495 -5.85 9.35 -20.87
N SER A 496 -5.31 9.31 -22.09
CA SER A 496 -3.92 8.93 -22.36
C SER A 496 -3.19 9.98 -23.20
N LEU A 497 -1.87 10.04 -23.05
CA LEU A 497 -1.01 10.97 -23.76
C LEU A 497 -0.98 10.64 -25.25
N GLU A 498 -1.52 11.54 -26.07
CA GLU A 498 -1.57 11.40 -27.52
C GLU A 498 -0.31 11.97 -28.16
N THR A 499 0.02 13.23 -27.88
CA THR A 499 1.27 13.84 -28.35
C THR A 499 2.01 14.57 -27.24
N SER A 500 3.33 14.66 -27.40
CA SER A 500 4.20 15.53 -26.63
C SER A 500 5.22 16.14 -27.57
N SER A 501 5.24 17.47 -27.69
CA SER A 501 6.09 18.20 -28.64
C SER A 501 6.97 19.22 -27.92
N TRP A 502 8.27 19.18 -28.22
CA TRP A 502 9.14 20.32 -27.92
C TRP A 502 8.84 21.44 -28.91
N ILE A 503 8.72 22.66 -28.39
CA ILE A 503 8.49 23.86 -29.17
C ILE A 503 9.57 24.87 -28.78
N ASP A 504 10.17 25.54 -29.78
CA ASP A 504 10.98 26.72 -29.52
C ASP A 504 10.03 27.91 -29.26
N PRO A 505 10.07 28.51 -28.05
CA PRO A 505 9.17 29.61 -27.68
C PRO A 505 9.31 30.86 -28.59
N CYS A 506 10.42 30.98 -29.32
CA CYS A 506 10.71 32.08 -30.23
C CYS A 506 10.44 31.74 -31.71
N ASP A 507 10.41 30.47 -32.08
CA ASP A 507 10.18 30.00 -33.45
C ASP A 507 9.39 28.68 -33.47
N SER A 508 8.11 28.74 -33.89
CA SER A 508 7.26 27.55 -34.00
C SER A 508 7.73 26.52 -35.05
N ALA A 509 8.83 26.76 -35.77
CA ALA A 509 9.33 25.88 -36.83
C ALA A 509 9.95 24.56 -36.32
N LEU A 510 10.28 24.43 -35.04
CA LEU A 510 10.86 23.22 -34.47
C LEU A 510 9.81 22.40 -33.68
N GLU A 511 8.87 21.77 -34.38
CA GLU A 511 7.97 20.79 -33.75
C GLU A 511 8.68 19.42 -33.73
N LEU A 512 9.37 19.11 -32.63
CA LEU A 512 9.92 17.77 -32.40
C LEU A 512 8.96 16.99 -31.50
N LEU A 513 8.26 16.02 -32.08
CA LEU A 513 7.41 15.08 -31.35
C LEU A 513 8.28 14.10 -30.56
N ALA A 514 8.28 14.25 -29.23
CA ALA A 514 8.83 13.25 -28.31
C ALA A 514 7.87 12.06 -28.15
N VAL A 515 6.57 12.30 -28.29
CA VAL A 515 5.52 11.28 -28.30
C VAL A 515 4.55 11.57 -29.44
N ASP A 516 4.24 10.53 -30.23
CA ASP A 516 3.21 10.53 -31.27
C ASP A 516 2.48 9.18 -31.19
N ASN A 517 1.31 9.19 -30.55
CA ASN A 517 0.47 8.04 -30.36
C ASN A 517 -0.90 8.25 -31.03
N PHE A 518 -1.52 7.14 -31.42
CA PHE A 518 -2.96 7.08 -31.66
C PHE A 518 -3.60 6.28 -30.53
N ILE A 519 -4.55 6.89 -29.83
CA ILE A 519 -5.22 6.27 -28.68
C ILE A 519 -6.51 5.61 -29.13
N ASP A 520 -6.67 4.33 -28.81
CA ASP A 520 -7.93 3.61 -29.04
C ASP A 520 -9.01 4.14 -28.10
N GLN A 521 -10.11 4.65 -28.66
CA GLN A 521 -11.20 5.25 -27.88
C GLN A 521 -11.88 4.27 -26.91
N GLU A 522 -11.91 2.99 -27.25
CA GLU A 522 -12.65 1.96 -26.50
C GLU A 522 -11.90 1.49 -25.25
N THR A 523 -10.57 1.58 -25.26
CA THR A 523 -9.71 1.11 -24.16
C THR A 523 -8.87 2.22 -23.53
N GLY A 524 -8.63 3.33 -24.25
CA GLY A 524 -7.66 4.37 -23.91
C GLY A 524 -6.20 3.93 -24.00
N PHE A 525 -5.91 2.76 -24.55
CA PHE A 525 -4.53 2.34 -24.74
C PHE A 525 -3.98 2.82 -26.09
N VAL A 526 -2.65 2.87 -26.18
CA VAL A 526 -1.96 3.18 -27.42
C VAL A 526 -2.19 2.06 -28.42
N SER A 527 -2.79 2.39 -29.56
CA SER A 527 -3.00 1.46 -30.68
C SER A 527 -1.97 1.64 -31.80
N VAL A 528 -1.41 2.85 -31.93
CA VAL A 528 -0.28 3.14 -32.80
C VAL A 528 0.69 4.05 -32.08
N SER A 529 2.00 3.83 -32.24
CA SER A 529 3.04 4.76 -31.80
C SER A 529 4.01 5.00 -32.96
N ARG A 530 4.42 6.26 -33.17
CA ARG A 530 5.38 6.62 -34.23
C ARG A 530 6.69 7.10 -33.61
N ASP A 531 7.79 6.68 -34.22
CA ASP A 531 9.11 7.21 -33.88
C ASP A 531 9.34 8.60 -34.53
N PRO A 532 10.43 9.31 -34.20
CA PRO A 532 10.72 10.62 -34.80
C PRO A 532 10.96 10.60 -36.33
N ALA A 533 11.14 9.42 -36.94
CA ALA A 533 11.23 9.25 -38.39
C ALA A 533 9.85 8.98 -39.04
N GLY A 534 8.78 8.92 -38.24
CA GLY A 534 7.40 8.66 -38.66
C GLY A 534 7.07 7.17 -38.83
N VAL A 535 7.97 6.25 -38.42
CA VAL A 535 7.73 4.81 -38.55
C VAL A 535 6.75 4.35 -37.47
N ALA A 536 5.64 3.75 -37.91
CA ALA A 536 4.57 3.32 -37.02
C ALA A 536 4.79 1.89 -36.48
N THR A 537 4.63 1.73 -35.17
CA THR A 537 4.38 0.45 -34.50
C THR A 537 2.90 0.35 -34.18
N ILE A 538 2.23 -0.69 -34.69
CA ILE A 538 0.80 -0.93 -34.46
C ILE A 538 0.65 -2.02 -33.40
N TYR A 539 -0.13 -1.73 -32.36
CA TYR A 539 -0.45 -2.67 -31.29
C TYR A 539 -1.80 -3.33 -31.56
N ASP A 540 -1.86 -4.63 -31.34
CA ASP A 540 -3.09 -5.42 -31.45
C ASP A 540 -3.33 -6.18 -30.15
N SER A 541 -4.58 -6.23 -29.71
CA SER A 541 -5.07 -6.94 -28.53
C SER A 541 -5.66 -8.32 -28.89
N THR A 542 -5.21 -8.94 -29.98
CA THR A 542 -5.64 -10.29 -30.45
C THR A 542 -5.07 -11.47 -29.69
N ARG A 543 -4.53 -11.29 -28.48
CA ARG A 543 -4.13 -12.41 -27.62
C ARG A 543 -4.84 -12.36 -26.28
#